data_AF-A0A7S1QKQ0-F1
#
_entry.id   AF-A0A7S1QKQ0-F1
#
_cell.length_a   1.000
_cell.length_b   1.000
_cell.length_c   1.000
_cell.angle_alpha   90.00
_cell.angle_beta   90.00
_cell.angle_gamma   90.00
#
_symmetry.space_group_name_H-M   'P 1'
#
loop_
_entity.id
_entity.type
_entity.pdbx_description
1 polymer ?
#
loop_
_entity_poly.entity_id
_entity_poly.type
_entity_poly.pdbx_seq_one_letter_code
_entity_poly.pdbx_strand_id
1 'polypeptide(L)'
;EQGRAEIADKYRAGAHGLAEAPSESVDGTCYSCQVSPDGHHTPALQINGKDYMDEVMTGGINGLLMMVATVLAGVGADIPARGIFAMGSASLAAYSFSMGFGAFVVESAKNEFSLSQLQQEYQEVHDKPNDEIAEMVCHYRKRGLSEADAHTVASVLSKYEDFWVEHMMIEELGIRLPSGSSPSLAALSSGLATSASFLFCGLIPLLGVIMPVAFARFHGPQWYRPQFSTLVALALSA
;
A
#
# COMPACT_ATOMS: atom_id res chain seq x y z
N GLU A 1 12.44 10.18 16.63
CA GLU A 1 12.04 9.37 17.81
C GLU A 1 11.29 10.17 18.88
N GLN A 2 11.70 11.40 19.21
CA GLN A 2 11.04 12.26 20.22
C GLN A 2 9.54 12.54 19.98
N GLY A 3 9.11 12.71 18.72
CA GLY A 3 7.69 12.99 18.43
C GLY A 3 6.72 11.82 18.62
N ARG A 4 7.20 10.56 18.62
CA ARG A 4 6.35 9.37 18.77
C ARG A 4 6.00 9.10 20.24
N ALA A 5 6.90 9.45 21.15
CA ALA A 5 6.68 9.37 22.59
C ALA A 5 5.68 10.44 23.08
N GLU A 6 5.77 11.65 22.54
CA GLU A 6 4.88 12.77 22.91
C GLU A 6 3.41 12.51 22.49
N ILE A 7 3.20 11.84 21.36
CA ILE A 7 1.87 11.42 20.91
C ILE A 7 1.31 10.29 21.80
N ALA A 8 2.16 9.34 22.21
CA ALA A 8 1.77 8.24 23.09
C ALA A 8 1.38 8.74 24.51
N ASP A 9 2.09 9.73 25.05
CA ASP A 9 1.78 10.29 26.36
C ASP A 9 0.54 11.20 26.35
N LYS A 10 0.29 11.92 25.24
CA LYS A 10 -1.01 12.60 25.03
C LYS A 10 -2.19 11.63 24.97
N TYR A 11 -1.99 10.44 24.43
CA TYR A 11 -3.02 9.40 24.39
C TYR A 11 -3.28 8.78 25.77
N ARG A 12 -2.23 8.49 26.57
CA ARG A 12 -2.39 7.97 27.94
C ARG A 12 -3.06 8.96 28.89
N ALA A 13 -2.75 10.26 28.77
CA ALA A 13 -3.30 11.27 29.65
C ALA A 13 -4.81 11.54 29.40
N GLY A 14 -5.31 11.21 28.20
CA GLY A 14 -6.72 11.43 27.83
C GLY A 14 -7.63 10.20 28.00
N ALA A 15 -7.06 9.00 28.11
CA ALA A 15 -7.80 7.75 28.00
C ALA A 15 -7.71 6.93 29.29
N HIS A 16 -8.76 7.01 30.09
CA HIS A 16 -9.17 6.03 31.10
C HIS A 16 -8.47 6.08 32.47
N GLY A 17 -9.20 6.61 33.45
CA GLY A 17 -8.89 6.51 34.89
C GLY A 17 -9.85 5.61 35.66
N LEU A 18 -10.31 4.47 35.11
CA LEU A 18 -11.18 3.53 35.85
C LEU A 18 -10.83 2.06 35.62
N ALA A 19 -11.04 1.28 36.69
CA ALA A 19 -10.42 0.00 36.99
C ALA A 19 -11.14 -1.26 36.46
N GLU A 20 -12.25 -1.15 35.74
CA GLU A 20 -13.02 -2.30 35.23
C GLU A 20 -13.70 -1.93 33.90
N ALA A 21 -13.46 -2.70 32.84
CA ALA A 21 -14.09 -2.54 31.54
C ALA A 21 -15.24 -3.56 31.38
N PRO A 22 -16.51 -3.15 31.17
CA PRO A 22 -17.60 -4.07 30.89
C PRO A 22 -17.69 -4.44 29.39
N SER A 23 -18.23 -5.64 29.14
CA SER A 23 -18.34 -6.34 27.85
C SER A 23 -18.93 -5.51 26.69
N GLU A 24 -18.28 -5.61 25.53
CA GLU A 24 -18.73 -5.09 24.23
C GLU A 24 -20.12 -5.62 23.81
N SER A 25 -20.92 -4.75 23.20
CA SER A 25 -22.16 -5.12 22.51
C SER A 25 -21.98 -5.07 20.99
N VAL A 26 -22.73 -5.94 20.30
CA VAL A 26 -22.63 -6.34 18.88
C VAL A 26 -22.70 -5.19 17.85
N ASP A 27 -23.17 -4.00 18.24
CA ASP A 27 -23.28 -2.84 17.33
C ASP A 27 -22.07 -1.88 17.38
N GLY A 28 -20.98 -2.24 18.07
CA GLY A 28 -19.80 -1.36 18.23
C GLY A 28 -20.05 -0.11 19.08
N THR A 29 -21.27 0.04 19.60
CA THR A 29 -21.68 1.12 20.49
C THR A 29 -21.63 0.64 21.92
N CYS A 30 -20.61 1.05 22.68
CA CYS A 30 -20.54 0.78 24.11
C CYS A 30 -21.49 1.72 24.86
N TYR A 31 -22.80 1.39 24.92
CA TYR A 31 -23.80 2.18 25.64
C TYR A 31 -23.60 2.19 27.17
N SER A 32 -22.70 1.35 27.69
CA SER A 32 -22.44 1.18 29.13
C SER A 32 -21.36 2.13 29.66
N CYS A 33 -20.49 2.66 28.81
CA CYS A 33 -19.43 3.56 29.23
C CYS A 33 -19.96 4.99 29.29
N GLN A 34 -20.31 5.46 30.50
CA GLN A 34 -20.66 6.86 30.84
C GLN A 34 -19.49 7.86 30.63
N VAL A 35 -18.55 7.57 29.73
CA VAL A 35 -17.27 8.30 29.57
C VAL A 35 -17.35 9.34 28.44
N SER A 36 -18.38 9.31 27.58
CA SER A 36 -18.57 10.31 26.52
C SER A 36 -20.03 10.78 26.47
N PRO A 37 -20.32 12.07 26.72
CA PRO A 37 -21.67 12.63 26.62
C PRO A 37 -22.27 12.49 25.21
N ASP A 38 -21.41 12.39 24.19
CA ASP A 38 -21.80 12.40 22.77
C ASP A 38 -21.62 11.03 22.08
N GLY A 39 -21.23 9.98 22.81
CA GLY A 39 -21.27 8.57 22.34
C GLY A 39 -20.44 8.23 21.08
N HIS A 40 -19.72 9.17 20.49
CA HIS A 40 -18.98 8.97 19.25
C HIS A 40 -17.48 8.87 19.53
N HIS A 41 -16.98 7.64 19.72
CA HIS A 41 -15.60 7.36 19.38
C HIS A 41 -15.54 7.21 17.85
N THR A 42 -15.35 8.31 17.12
CA THR A 42 -14.89 8.20 15.74
C THR A 42 -13.43 7.74 15.79
N PRO A 43 -13.08 6.56 15.25
CA PRO A 43 -11.69 6.16 15.14
C PRO A 43 -10.92 7.23 14.37
N ALA A 44 -9.83 7.74 14.96
CA ALA A 44 -9.12 8.92 14.50
C ALA A 44 -8.51 8.79 13.08
N LEU A 45 -8.46 7.58 12.53
CA LEU A 45 -8.16 7.33 11.12
C LEU A 45 -8.62 5.91 10.76
N GLN A 46 -9.86 5.75 10.27
CA GLN A 46 -10.24 4.52 9.58
C GLN A 46 -9.76 4.60 8.14
N ILE A 47 -8.53 4.17 7.88
CA ILE A 47 -8.16 3.77 6.52
C ILE A 47 -8.67 2.34 6.30
N ASN A 48 -10.00 2.21 6.22
CA ASN A 48 -10.66 0.95 5.87
C ASN A 48 -10.84 0.94 4.35
N GLY A 49 -9.76 0.62 3.65
CA GLY A 49 -9.74 0.44 2.21
C GLY A 49 -8.41 -0.17 1.80
N LYS A 50 -8.41 -1.04 0.79
CA LYS A 50 -7.17 -1.31 0.06
C LYS A 50 -6.74 0.01 -0.55
N ASP A 51 -5.66 0.59 -0.03
CA ASP A 51 -5.08 1.78 -0.61
C ASP A 51 -4.37 1.39 -1.90
N TYR A 52 -5.07 1.49 -3.03
CA TYR A 52 -4.49 1.38 -4.37
C TYR A 52 -3.43 2.46 -4.66
N MET A 53 -3.11 3.30 -3.67
CA MET A 53 -2.15 4.38 -3.79
C MET A 53 -0.77 3.84 -4.13
N ASP A 54 -0.36 2.72 -3.54
CA ASP A 54 0.93 2.11 -3.79
C ASP A 54 1.02 1.58 -5.23
N GLU A 55 -0.02 0.91 -5.71
CA GLU A 55 -0.12 0.45 -7.11
C GLU A 55 -0.12 1.60 -8.10
N VAL A 56 -0.89 2.65 -7.82
CA VAL A 56 -1.00 3.82 -8.69
C VAL A 56 0.32 4.57 -8.72
N MET A 57 0.97 4.81 -7.58
CA MET A 57 2.29 5.44 -7.49
C MET A 57 3.35 4.62 -8.23
N THR A 58 3.42 3.31 -7.95
CA THR A 58 4.42 2.42 -8.54
C THR A 58 4.24 2.31 -10.06
N GLY A 59 3.01 2.08 -10.52
CA GLY A 59 2.68 2.05 -11.94
C GLY A 59 2.95 3.38 -12.63
N GLY A 60 2.59 4.49 -11.98
CA GLY A 60 2.70 5.83 -12.56
C GLY A 60 4.15 6.31 -12.70
N ILE A 61 4.94 6.22 -11.63
CA ILE A 61 6.37 6.60 -11.65
C ILE A 61 7.13 5.75 -12.66
N ASN A 62 6.90 4.43 -12.66
CA ASN A 62 7.57 3.54 -13.59
C ASN A 62 7.13 3.77 -15.04
N GLY A 63 5.84 4.05 -15.27
CA GLY A 63 5.30 4.43 -16.58
C GLY A 63 5.97 5.67 -17.15
N LEU A 64 6.13 6.71 -16.34
CA LEU A 64 6.82 7.93 -16.74
C LEU A 64 8.29 7.64 -17.08
N LEU A 65 9.02 7.00 -16.17
CA LEU A 65 10.47 6.77 -16.32
C LEU A 65 10.80 5.88 -17.51
N MET A 66 10.12 4.74 -17.65
CA MET A 66 10.36 3.81 -18.75
C MET A 66 10.05 4.46 -20.11
N MET A 67 8.97 5.22 -20.20
CA MET A 67 8.59 5.85 -21.47
C MET A 67 9.48 7.04 -21.83
N VAL A 68 9.94 7.83 -20.85
CA VAL A 68 10.98 8.84 -21.09
C VAL A 68 12.24 8.18 -21.63
N ALA A 69 12.70 7.08 -21.02
CA ALA A 69 13.88 6.35 -21.49
C ALA A 69 13.69 5.82 -22.92
N THR A 70 12.54 5.20 -23.23
CA THR A 70 12.23 4.70 -24.58
C THR A 70 12.22 5.83 -25.62
N VAL A 71 11.63 6.99 -25.28
CA VAL A 71 11.62 8.17 -26.15
C VAL A 71 13.03 8.71 -26.38
N LEU A 72 13.81 8.91 -25.31
CA LEU A 72 15.17 9.43 -25.40
C LEU A 72 16.09 8.48 -26.19
N ALA A 73 15.92 7.17 -26.04
CA ALA A 73 16.63 6.17 -26.84
C ALA A 73 16.29 6.30 -28.33
N GLY A 74 15.01 6.49 -28.66
CA GLY A 74 14.59 6.72 -30.05
C GLY A 74 15.16 8.00 -30.65
N VAL A 75 15.18 9.09 -29.87
CA VAL A 75 15.79 10.37 -30.27
C VAL A 75 17.30 10.21 -30.46
N GLY A 76 17.99 9.55 -29.52
CA GLY A 76 19.43 9.31 -29.60
C GLY A 76 19.85 8.41 -30.77
N ALA A 77 18.95 7.55 -31.24
CA ALA A 77 19.13 6.70 -32.41
C ALA A 77 18.68 7.37 -33.74
N ASP A 78 18.37 8.67 -33.72
CA ASP A 78 17.90 9.45 -34.87
C ASP A 78 16.67 8.83 -35.59
N ILE A 79 15.80 8.16 -34.82
CA ILE A 79 14.58 7.55 -35.35
C ILE A 79 13.57 8.67 -35.64
N PRO A 80 12.91 8.69 -36.82
CA PRO A 80 11.89 9.69 -37.10
C PRO A 80 10.74 9.58 -36.10
N ALA A 81 10.09 10.70 -35.77
CA ALA A 81 9.02 10.75 -34.76
C ALA A 81 7.91 9.69 -34.93
N ARG A 82 7.57 9.33 -36.19
CA ARG A 82 6.62 8.24 -36.49
C ARG A 82 7.09 6.86 -35.98
N GLY A 83 8.40 6.60 -36.08
CA GLY A 83 9.04 5.37 -35.61
C GLY A 83 9.13 5.35 -34.09
N ILE A 84 9.47 6.49 -33.47
CA ILE A 84 9.46 6.66 -32.00
C ILE A 84 8.05 6.41 -31.47
N PHE A 85 7.01 6.92 -32.14
CA PHE A 85 5.63 6.68 -31.71
C PHE A 85 5.22 5.22 -31.82
N ALA A 86 5.49 4.57 -32.96
CA ALA A 86 5.15 3.16 -33.15
C ALA A 86 5.88 2.29 -32.10
N MET A 87 7.19 2.49 -31.93
CA MET A 87 8.00 1.81 -30.92
C MET A 87 7.48 2.07 -29.51
N GLY A 88 7.26 3.35 -29.16
CA GLY A 88 6.78 3.76 -27.86
C GLY A 88 5.39 3.18 -27.53
N SER A 89 4.45 3.17 -28.49
CA SER A 89 3.12 2.57 -28.27
C SER A 89 3.19 1.06 -28.05
N ALA A 90 4.06 0.36 -28.77
CA ALA A 90 4.26 -1.08 -28.60
C ALA A 90 4.92 -1.39 -27.25
N SER A 91 5.96 -0.65 -26.90
CA SER A 91 6.64 -0.75 -25.60
C SER A 91 5.70 -0.41 -24.44
N LEU A 92 4.90 0.65 -24.56
CA LEU A 92 3.93 1.04 -23.54
C LEU A 92 2.93 -0.08 -23.25
N ALA A 93 2.35 -0.68 -24.29
CA ALA A 93 1.41 -1.79 -24.14
C ALA A 93 2.09 -3.02 -23.51
N ALA A 94 3.30 -3.37 -23.97
CA ALA A 94 4.04 -4.50 -23.44
C ALA A 94 4.43 -4.32 -21.97
N TYR A 95 4.98 -3.16 -21.60
CA TYR A 95 5.39 -2.86 -20.24
C TYR A 95 4.20 -2.73 -19.28
N SER A 96 3.11 -2.13 -19.73
CA SER A 96 1.87 -2.06 -18.94
C SER A 96 1.35 -3.44 -18.58
N PHE A 97 1.29 -4.35 -19.56
CA PHE A 97 0.86 -5.72 -19.33
C PHE A 97 1.81 -6.44 -18.38
N SER A 98 3.12 -6.30 -18.59
CA SER A 98 4.14 -6.91 -17.72
C SER A 98 4.04 -6.41 -16.28
N MET A 99 3.83 -5.11 -16.07
CA MET A 99 3.72 -4.51 -14.74
C MET A 99 2.43 -4.92 -14.05
N GLY A 100 1.30 -4.90 -14.76
CA GLY A 100 0.02 -5.38 -14.22
C GLY A 100 0.06 -6.86 -13.84
N PHE A 101 0.66 -7.69 -14.70
CA PHE A 101 0.85 -9.11 -14.40
C PHE A 101 1.81 -9.33 -13.21
N GLY A 102 2.88 -8.53 -13.12
CA GLY A 102 3.80 -8.57 -11.98
C GLY A 102 3.10 -8.26 -10.66
N ALA A 103 2.31 -7.19 -10.62
CA ALA A 103 1.52 -6.83 -9.44
C ALA A 103 0.51 -7.92 -9.07
N PHE A 104 -0.17 -8.52 -10.07
CA PHE A 104 -1.06 -9.66 -9.85
C PHE A 104 -0.35 -10.85 -9.20
N VAL A 105 0.83 -11.23 -9.71
CA VAL A 105 1.61 -12.35 -9.17
C VAL A 105 2.08 -12.07 -7.75
N VAL A 106 2.56 -10.85 -7.48
CA VAL A 106 3.02 -10.45 -6.15
C VAL A 106 1.87 -10.51 -5.14
N GLU A 107 0.70 -9.93 -5.47
CA GLU A 107 -0.45 -9.94 -4.57
C GLU A 107 -1.01 -11.35 -4.38
N SER A 108 -1.00 -12.19 -5.43
CA SER A 108 -1.38 -13.60 -5.33
C SER A 108 -0.45 -14.36 -4.39
N ALA A 109 0.87 -14.17 -4.52
CA ALA A 109 1.86 -14.81 -3.67
C ALA A 109 1.76 -14.35 -2.21
N LYS A 110 1.51 -13.06 -1.96
CA LYS A 110 1.23 -12.54 -0.61
C LYS A 110 0.01 -13.21 0.01
N ASN A 111 -1.07 -13.33 -0.75
CA ASN A 111 -2.29 -13.98 -0.26
C ASN A 111 -2.07 -15.46 0.06
N GLU A 112 -1.40 -16.19 -0.82
CA GLU A 112 -1.07 -17.60 -0.60
C GLU A 112 -0.14 -17.78 0.61
N PHE A 113 0.85 -16.90 0.75
CA PHE A 113 1.75 -16.88 1.90
C PHE A 113 1.00 -16.58 3.22
N SER A 114 0.15 -15.56 3.25
CA SER A 114 -0.64 -15.24 4.46
C SER A 114 -1.55 -16.39 4.87
N LEU A 115 -2.16 -17.10 3.90
CA LEU A 115 -2.99 -18.27 4.18
C LEU A 115 -2.19 -19.48 4.66
N SER A 116 -0.99 -19.69 4.13
CA SER A 116 -0.13 -20.79 4.58
C SER A 116 0.40 -20.55 5.99
N GLN A 117 0.79 -19.30 6.32
CA GLN A 117 1.18 -18.92 7.67
C GLN A 117 0.01 -19.08 8.65
N LEU A 118 -1.20 -18.63 8.27
CA LEU A 118 -2.38 -18.84 9.10
C LEU A 118 -2.60 -20.32 9.45
N GLN A 119 -2.47 -21.21 8.46
CA GLN A 119 -2.63 -22.65 8.67
C GLN A 119 -1.54 -23.24 9.57
N GLN A 120 -0.31 -22.75 9.46
CA GLN A 120 0.80 -23.16 10.31
C GLN A 120 0.56 -22.71 11.76
N GLU A 121 0.13 -21.46 11.96
CA GLU A 121 -0.16 -20.91 13.27
C GLU A 121 -1.24 -21.72 14.02
N TYR A 122 -2.33 -22.08 13.32
CA TYR A 122 -3.36 -22.96 13.90
C TYR A 122 -2.80 -24.34 14.31
N GLN A 123 -1.86 -24.89 13.53
CA GLN A 123 -1.22 -26.17 13.87
C GLN A 123 -0.32 -26.03 15.09
N GLU A 124 0.45 -24.95 15.18
CA GLU A 124 1.40 -24.70 16.26
C GLU A 124 0.68 -24.42 17.59
N VAL A 125 -0.41 -23.64 17.56
CA VAL A 125 -1.29 -23.44 18.72
C VAL A 125 -1.87 -24.76 19.23
N HIS A 126 -2.22 -25.69 18.35
CA HIS A 126 -2.77 -26.99 18.72
C HIS A 126 -1.70 -27.95 19.27
N ASP A 127 -0.56 -28.05 18.58
CA ASP A 127 0.48 -29.03 18.87
C ASP A 127 1.36 -28.60 20.06
N LYS A 128 1.61 -27.30 20.24
CA LYS A 128 2.57 -26.75 21.21
C LYS A 128 2.05 -25.48 21.91
N PRO A 129 0.88 -25.51 22.56
CA PRO A 129 0.26 -24.32 23.17
C PRO A 129 1.14 -23.62 24.22
N ASN A 130 1.96 -24.38 24.96
CA ASN A 130 2.85 -23.81 25.97
C ASN A 130 4.03 -23.06 25.36
N ASP A 131 4.51 -23.50 24.19
CA ASP A 131 5.62 -22.84 23.50
C ASP A 131 5.12 -21.51 22.93
N GLU A 132 3.96 -21.49 22.24
CA GLU A 132 3.33 -20.26 21.72
C GLU A 132 3.06 -19.19 22.80
N ILE A 133 2.59 -19.62 23.98
CA ILE A 133 2.41 -18.70 25.11
C ILE A 133 3.78 -18.11 25.53
N ALA A 134 4.84 -18.92 25.58
CA ALA A 134 6.17 -18.44 25.95
C ALA A 134 6.75 -17.47 24.91
N GLU A 135 6.50 -17.71 23.62
CA GLU A 135 6.91 -16.83 22.52
C GLU A 135 6.23 -15.47 22.61
N MET A 136 4.91 -15.46 22.81
CA MET A 136 4.16 -14.21 22.98
C MET A 136 4.51 -13.47 24.28
N VAL A 137 4.81 -14.18 25.38
CA VAL A 137 5.36 -13.55 26.59
C VAL A 137 6.68 -12.84 26.29
N CYS A 138 7.59 -13.48 25.56
CA CYS A 138 8.84 -12.87 25.13
C CYS A 138 8.58 -11.62 24.28
N HIS A 139 7.62 -11.69 23.36
CA HIS A 139 7.24 -10.58 22.49
C HIS A 139 6.67 -9.38 23.27
N TYR A 140 5.73 -9.62 24.17
CA TYR A 140 5.16 -8.57 25.03
C TYR A 140 6.21 -7.92 25.94
N ARG A 141 7.14 -8.71 26.49
CA ARG A 141 8.26 -8.18 27.27
C ARG A 141 9.15 -7.26 26.45
N LYS A 142 9.44 -7.60 25.19
CA LYS A 142 10.17 -6.72 24.27
C LYS A 142 9.43 -5.40 24.01
N ARG A 143 8.10 -5.40 24.09
CA ARG A 143 7.25 -4.20 23.98
C ARG A 143 7.11 -3.41 25.29
N GLY A 144 7.70 -3.89 26.39
CA GLY A 144 7.79 -3.19 27.67
C GLY A 144 6.82 -3.67 28.76
N LEU A 145 6.10 -4.78 28.55
CA LEU A 145 5.28 -5.38 29.61
C LEU A 145 6.15 -6.06 30.66
N SER A 146 5.69 -6.05 31.92
CA SER A 146 6.30 -6.86 32.97
C SER A 146 6.09 -8.34 32.67
N GLU A 147 6.98 -9.21 33.16
CA GLU A 147 6.88 -10.66 32.90
C GLU A 147 5.58 -11.27 33.44
N ALA A 148 5.12 -10.81 34.60
CA ALA A 148 3.86 -11.25 35.20
C ALA A 148 2.63 -10.82 34.38
N ASP A 149 2.64 -9.57 33.89
CA ASP A 149 1.53 -9.05 33.07
C ASP A 149 1.51 -9.71 31.69
N ALA A 150 2.68 -9.86 31.06
CA ALA A 150 2.83 -10.53 29.77
C ALA A 150 2.30 -11.97 29.83
N HIS A 151 2.65 -12.72 30.88
CA HIS A 151 2.15 -14.08 31.08
C HIS A 151 0.64 -14.11 31.29
N THR A 152 0.10 -13.17 32.07
CA THR A 152 -1.34 -13.07 32.31
C THR A 152 -2.10 -12.77 31.01
N VAL A 153 -1.63 -11.82 30.21
CA VAL A 153 -2.23 -11.46 28.92
C VAL A 153 -2.19 -12.65 27.96
N ALA A 154 -1.02 -13.26 27.74
CA ALA A 154 -0.88 -14.40 26.85
C ALA A 154 -1.78 -15.58 27.28
N SER A 155 -1.85 -15.88 28.58
CA SER A 155 -2.70 -16.97 29.11
C SER A 155 -4.20 -16.69 29.03
N VAL A 156 -4.61 -15.42 29.04
CA VAL A 156 -6.02 -15.04 28.90
C VAL A 156 -6.43 -15.11 27.44
N LEU A 157 -5.59 -14.59 26.54
CA LEU A 157 -5.87 -14.56 25.11
C LEU A 157 -5.82 -15.95 24.47
N SER A 158 -4.91 -16.83 24.92
CA SER A 158 -4.80 -18.21 24.41
C SER A 158 -6.06 -19.07 24.61
N LYS A 159 -7.01 -18.63 25.45
CA LYS A 159 -8.32 -19.29 25.62
C LYS A 159 -9.26 -19.09 24.42
N TYR A 160 -8.98 -18.10 23.58
CA TYR A 160 -9.78 -17.71 22.43
C TYR A 160 -8.98 -17.99 21.15
N GLU A 161 -8.97 -19.25 20.70
CA GLU A 161 -8.10 -19.75 19.62
C GLU A 161 -8.09 -18.85 18.37
N ASP A 162 -9.25 -18.52 17.80
CA ASP A 162 -9.34 -17.68 16.59
C ASP A 162 -8.77 -16.28 16.81
N PHE A 163 -9.09 -15.65 17.94
CA PHE A 163 -8.58 -14.33 18.30
C PHE A 163 -7.07 -14.39 18.56
N TRP A 164 -6.60 -15.45 19.21
CA TRP A 164 -5.20 -15.67 19.53
C TRP A 164 -4.37 -15.80 18.27
N VAL A 165 -4.78 -16.65 17.33
CA VAL A 165 -4.11 -16.83 16.04
C VAL A 165 -4.10 -15.53 15.23
N GLU A 166 -5.24 -14.82 15.12
CA GLU A 166 -5.27 -13.52 14.43
C GLU A 166 -4.36 -12.49 15.10
N HIS A 167 -4.29 -12.50 16.43
CA HIS A 167 -3.42 -11.62 17.19
C HIS A 167 -1.94 -11.93 16.96
N MET A 168 -1.53 -13.21 16.99
CA MET A 168 -0.15 -13.63 16.73
C MET A 168 0.27 -13.31 15.30
N MET A 169 -0.60 -13.57 14.30
CA MET A 169 -0.37 -13.19 12.91
C MET A 169 0.02 -11.71 12.76
N ILE A 170 -0.63 -10.82 13.51
CA ILE A 170 -0.35 -9.37 13.46
C ILE A 170 0.87 -9.01 14.31
N GLU A 171 0.94 -9.53 15.53
CA GLU A 171 1.91 -9.08 16.51
C GLU A 171 3.28 -9.68 16.27
N GLU A 172 3.33 -10.99 16.03
CA GLU A 172 4.56 -11.75 15.83
C GLU A 172 5.03 -11.68 14.38
N LEU A 173 4.17 -12.08 13.44
CA LEU A 173 4.54 -12.18 12.01
C LEU A 173 4.41 -10.85 11.27
N GLY A 174 3.65 -9.89 11.80
CA GLY A 174 3.37 -8.62 11.13
C GLY A 174 2.50 -8.76 9.88
N ILE A 175 1.80 -9.88 9.73
CA ILE A 175 0.97 -10.22 8.58
C ILE A 175 -0.48 -9.91 8.93
N ARG A 176 -1.14 -9.09 8.10
CA ARG A 176 -2.58 -8.86 8.19
C ARG A 176 -3.32 -9.82 7.26
N LEU A 177 -4.40 -10.42 7.76
CA LEU A 177 -5.27 -11.22 6.92
C LEU A 177 -5.97 -10.33 5.87
N PRO A 178 -6.21 -10.85 4.66
CA PRO A 178 -6.98 -10.13 3.64
C PRO A 178 -8.42 -9.88 4.13
N SER A 179 -8.77 -8.62 4.41
CA SER A 179 -10.14 -8.26 4.79
C SER A 179 -11.02 -7.99 3.55
N GLY A 180 -12.24 -8.53 3.54
CA GLY A 180 -13.37 -8.02 2.74
C GLY A 180 -13.44 -8.34 1.25
N SER A 181 -12.40 -8.89 0.61
CA SER A 181 -12.41 -9.22 -0.83
C SER A 181 -11.86 -10.62 -1.08
N SER A 182 -12.42 -11.37 -2.04
CA SER A 182 -11.83 -12.65 -2.44
C SER A 182 -10.36 -12.44 -2.88
N PRO A 183 -9.42 -13.32 -2.46
CA PRO A 183 -7.99 -13.14 -2.74
C PRO A 183 -7.67 -12.97 -4.23
N SER A 184 -8.43 -13.67 -5.09
CA SER A 184 -8.29 -13.58 -6.54
C SER A 184 -8.75 -12.24 -7.10
N LEU A 185 -9.83 -11.66 -6.57
CA LEU A 185 -10.32 -10.35 -6.99
C LEU A 185 -9.38 -9.24 -6.53
N ALA A 186 -8.82 -9.37 -5.33
CA ALA A 186 -7.80 -8.47 -4.80
C ALA A 186 -6.59 -8.40 -5.74
N ALA A 187 -6.00 -9.56 -6.07
CA ALA A 187 -4.86 -9.63 -6.97
C ALA A 187 -5.16 -9.06 -8.36
N LEU A 188 -6.34 -9.37 -8.92
CA LEU A 188 -6.76 -8.84 -10.21
C LEU A 188 -6.92 -7.31 -10.17
N SER A 189 -7.54 -6.78 -9.12
CA SER A 189 -7.76 -5.34 -8.97
C SER A 189 -6.43 -4.56 -8.84
N SER A 190 -5.46 -5.11 -8.09
CA SER A 190 -4.11 -4.53 -7.94
C SER A 190 -3.36 -4.53 -9.28
N GLY A 191 -3.41 -5.64 -10.01
CA GLY A 191 -2.81 -5.75 -11.35
C GLY A 191 -3.42 -4.77 -12.36
N LEU A 192 -4.74 -4.63 -12.37
CA LEU A 192 -5.44 -3.68 -13.25
C LEU A 192 -5.15 -2.23 -12.88
N ALA A 193 -5.13 -1.88 -11.59
CA ALA A 193 -4.81 -0.54 -11.12
C ALA A 193 -3.38 -0.13 -11.53
N THR A 194 -2.42 -1.03 -11.33
CA THR A 194 -1.01 -0.80 -11.71
C THR A 194 -0.87 -0.63 -13.22
N SER A 195 -1.51 -1.51 -14.01
CA SER A 195 -1.49 -1.45 -15.48
C SER A 195 -2.12 -0.14 -15.99
N ALA A 196 -3.30 0.21 -15.49
CA ALA A 196 -3.98 1.45 -15.86
C ALA A 196 -3.13 2.68 -15.53
N SER A 197 -2.58 2.76 -14.32
CA SER A 197 -1.70 3.87 -13.92
C SER A 197 -0.47 3.99 -14.82
N PHE A 198 0.14 2.85 -15.16
CA PHE A 198 1.28 2.79 -16.06
C PHE A 198 0.93 3.32 -17.46
N LEU A 199 -0.22 2.94 -18.03
CA LEU A 199 -0.69 3.47 -19.31
C LEU A 199 -0.88 4.99 -19.22
N PHE A 200 -1.66 5.48 -18.25
CA PHE A 200 -1.99 6.90 -18.16
C PHE A 200 -0.76 7.77 -17.99
N CYS A 201 0.17 7.39 -17.11
CA CYS A 201 1.39 8.17 -16.90
C CYS A 201 2.41 8.00 -18.03
N GLY A 202 2.55 6.79 -18.59
CA GLY A 202 3.44 6.49 -19.71
C GLY A 202 3.01 7.11 -21.04
N LEU A 203 1.74 7.46 -21.18
CA LEU A 203 1.23 8.24 -22.32
C LEU A 203 1.79 9.67 -22.35
N ILE A 204 2.11 10.26 -21.19
CA ILE A 204 2.55 11.67 -21.10
C ILE A 204 3.84 11.93 -21.90
N PRO A 205 4.95 11.17 -21.72
CA PRO A 205 6.16 11.35 -22.51
C PRO A 205 5.95 11.11 -24.00
N LEU A 206 5.10 10.12 -24.35
CA LEU A 206 4.81 9.77 -25.74
C LEU A 206 4.07 10.92 -26.46
N LEU A 207 3.09 11.52 -25.79
CA LEU A 207 2.39 12.71 -26.29
C LEU A 207 3.32 13.93 -26.37
N GLY A 208 4.25 14.07 -25.43
CA GLY A 208 5.27 15.12 -25.41
C GLY A 208 6.16 15.16 -26.67
N VAL A 209 6.38 14.03 -27.33
CA VAL A 209 7.13 13.96 -28.61
C VAL A 209 6.25 14.31 -29.80
N ILE A 210 5.00 13.84 -29.80
CA ILE A 210 4.09 13.99 -30.95
C ILE A 210 3.56 15.41 -31.02
N MET A 211 3.18 16.01 -29.89
CA MET A 211 2.54 17.33 -29.86
C MET A 211 3.39 18.41 -30.54
N PRO A 212 4.70 18.55 -30.27
CA PRO A 212 5.57 19.50 -30.97
C PRO A 212 5.69 19.21 -32.47
N VAL A 213 5.81 17.94 -32.86
CA VAL A 213 5.97 17.51 -34.26
C VAL A 213 4.68 17.73 -35.06
N ALA A 214 3.53 17.39 -34.48
CA ALA A 214 2.22 17.62 -35.08
C ALA A 214 1.91 19.12 -35.18
N PHE A 215 2.22 19.89 -34.12
CA PHE A 215 2.01 21.33 -34.09
C PHE A 215 2.86 22.07 -35.13
N ALA A 216 4.14 21.68 -35.28
CA ALA A 216 5.03 22.19 -36.34
C ALA A 216 4.52 21.86 -37.76
N ARG A 217 3.81 20.74 -37.93
CA ARG A 217 3.22 20.33 -39.21
C ARG A 217 1.97 21.14 -39.58
N PHE A 218 1.16 21.56 -38.60
CA PHE A 218 -0.06 22.34 -38.81
C PHE A 218 0.17 23.85 -38.95
N HIS A 219 1.15 24.41 -38.24
CA HIS A 219 1.41 25.86 -38.23
C HIS A 219 2.60 26.29 -39.13
N GLY A 220 3.20 25.36 -39.87
CA GLY A 220 4.36 25.61 -40.72
C GLY A 220 5.68 25.84 -39.94
N PRO A 221 6.85 25.80 -40.62
CA PRO A 221 8.18 25.80 -39.99
C PRO A 221 8.58 27.12 -39.31
N GLN A 222 7.70 28.11 -39.22
CA GLN A 222 7.99 29.44 -38.68
C GLN A 222 7.88 29.51 -37.14
N TRP A 223 7.17 28.57 -36.49
CA TRP A 223 7.05 28.54 -35.02
C TRP A 223 8.25 27.83 -34.34
N TYR A 224 8.90 26.88 -35.03
CA TYR A 224 10.12 26.26 -34.52
C TYR A 224 11.32 27.18 -34.76
N ARG A 225 11.37 28.31 -34.06
CA ARG A 225 12.61 29.08 -33.91
C ARG A 225 13.23 28.68 -32.58
N PRO A 226 14.51 28.24 -32.57
CA PRO A 226 15.16 27.70 -31.37
C PRO A 226 15.08 28.60 -30.14
N GLN A 227 14.91 29.92 -30.31
CA GLN A 227 14.69 30.86 -29.21
C GLN A 227 13.42 30.63 -28.36
N PHE A 228 12.36 30.01 -28.89
CA PHE A 228 11.15 29.73 -28.10
C PHE A 228 11.28 28.44 -27.28
N SER A 229 11.99 27.45 -27.82
CA SER A 229 12.28 26.18 -27.12
C SER A 229 13.15 26.41 -25.88
N THR A 230 14.18 27.27 -25.99
CA THR A 230 15.06 27.61 -24.87
C THR A 230 14.33 28.39 -23.77
N LEU A 231 13.40 29.27 -24.12
CA LEU A 231 12.60 30.03 -23.15
C LEU A 231 11.59 29.14 -22.41
N VAL A 232 10.96 28.18 -23.09
CA VAL A 232 10.03 27.24 -22.45
C VAL A 232 10.79 26.24 -21.56
N ALA A 233 11.97 25.79 -21.97
CA ALA A 233 12.84 24.96 -21.14
C ALA A 233 13.34 25.70 -19.88
N LEU A 234 13.67 26.99 -19.99
CA LEU A 234 14.01 27.85 -18.85
C LEU A 234 12.81 28.11 -17.92
N ALA A 235 11.62 28.31 -18.48
CA ALA A 235 10.40 28.54 -17.70
C ALA A 235 9.89 27.30 -16.97
N LEU A 236 10.18 26.09 -17.48
CA LEU A 236 9.84 24.82 -16.83
C LEU A 236 10.89 24.35 -15.81
N SER A 237 12.06 25.00 -15.77
CA SER A 237 13.16 24.68 -14.84
C SER A 237 13.30 25.70 -13.69
N ALA A 238 12.43 26.70 -13.63
CA ALA A 238 12.29 27.67 -12.53
C ALA A 238 10.97 27.43 -11.78
#